data_AF-A0A2U8FWR0-F1
#
_entry.id   AF-A0A2U8FWR0-F1
#
_cell.length_a   1.000
_cell.length_b   1.000
_cell.length_c   1.000
_cell.angle_alpha   90.00
_cell.angle_beta   90.00
_cell.angle_gamma   90.00
#
_symmetry.space_group_name_H-M   'P 1'
#
loop_
_entity.id
_entity.type
_entity.pdbx_description
1 polymer ?
#
loop_
_entity_poly.entity_id
_entity_poly.type
_entity_poly.pdbx_seq_one_letter_code
_entity_poly.pdbx_strand_id
1 'polypeptide(L)'
;MKLLTASAIALILSSGSVHAAEVPDSLIEKTLGITGVKHEKVTHTKYGMTYSDVSYKTQSGELLLILRLGTAEQYAFWKQAAGPAVAPVSGVGAEGFQIKKPKSLCAKSQSTAVCATPDYFLKNPKITDEHLQAIVKAAL
;
A
#
# COMPACT_ATOMS: atom_id res chain seq x y z
N MET A 1 -31.87 -46.63 -20.85
CA MET A 1 -31.47 -45.98 -19.58
C MET A 1 -30.26 -45.10 -19.86
N LYS A 2 -30.41 -43.77 -19.80
CA LYS A 2 -29.30 -42.80 -19.88
C LYS A 2 -29.17 -42.17 -18.50
N LEU A 3 -28.09 -42.46 -17.78
CA LEU A 3 -27.74 -41.70 -16.58
C LEU A 3 -27.13 -40.37 -17.02
N LEU A 4 -27.78 -39.27 -16.64
CA LEU A 4 -27.22 -37.92 -16.75
C LEU A 4 -26.41 -37.65 -15.48
N THR A 5 -25.09 -37.62 -15.62
CA THR A 5 -24.14 -37.19 -14.58
C THR A 5 -24.24 -35.68 -14.44
N ALA A 6 -24.86 -35.21 -13.35
CA ALA A 6 -24.86 -33.80 -12.98
C ALA A 6 -23.51 -33.45 -12.33
N SER A 7 -22.59 -32.86 -13.10
CA SER A 7 -21.39 -32.23 -12.55
C SER A 7 -21.79 -30.91 -11.89
N ALA A 8 -22.00 -30.94 -10.58
CA ALA A 8 -22.09 -29.74 -9.77
C ALA A 8 -20.69 -29.11 -9.66
N ILE A 9 -20.45 -28.04 -10.42
CA ILE A 9 -19.28 -27.19 -10.25
C ILE A 9 -19.50 -26.40 -8.95
N ALA A 10 -18.85 -26.83 -7.88
CA ALA A 10 -18.78 -26.07 -6.64
C ALA A 10 -17.88 -24.84 -6.88
N LEU A 11 -18.49 -23.69 -7.17
CA LEU A 11 -17.82 -22.40 -7.10
C LEU A 11 -17.52 -22.10 -5.63
N ILE A 12 -16.28 -22.34 -5.22
CA ILE A 12 -15.74 -21.85 -3.95
C ILE A 12 -15.57 -20.34 -4.13
N LEU A 13 -16.57 -19.55 -3.70
CA LEU A 13 -16.38 -18.13 -3.44
C LEU A 13 -15.51 -18.00 -2.20
N SER A 14 -14.19 -17.98 -2.43
CA SER A 14 -13.25 -17.51 -1.42
C SER A 14 -13.53 -16.02 -1.22
N SER A 15 -14.24 -15.67 -0.14
CA SER A 15 -14.32 -14.31 0.39
C SER A 15 -12.95 -13.91 0.94
N GLY A 16 -11.95 -13.85 0.06
CA GLY A 16 -10.64 -13.32 0.37
C GLY A 16 -10.80 -11.82 0.48
N SER A 17 -10.70 -11.29 1.70
CA SER A 17 -10.52 -9.86 1.92
C SER A 17 -9.28 -9.44 1.14
N VAL A 18 -9.45 -8.86 -0.05
CA VAL A 18 -8.35 -8.44 -0.91
C VAL A 18 -7.64 -7.30 -0.18
N HIS A 19 -6.48 -7.59 0.40
CA HIS A 19 -5.60 -6.59 0.99
C HIS A 19 -4.73 -5.98 -0.12
N ALA A 20 -4.30 -4.73 0.05
CA ALA A 20 -3.32 -4.13 -0.85
C ALA A 20 -2.08 -5.04 -0.97
N ALA A 21 -1.51 -5.09 -2.17
CA ALA A 21 -0.38 -5.97 -2.46
C ALA A 21 0.90 -5.43 -1.81
N GLU A 22 1.72 -6.34 -1.30
CA GLU A 22 3.09 -6.01 -0.93
C GLU A 22 3.90 -5.71 -2.18
N VAL A 23 4.70 -4.65 -2.14
CA VAL A 23 5.55 -4.27 -3.27
C VAL A 23 6.88 -5.05 -3.16
N PRO A 24 7.31 -5.77 -4.20
CA PRO A 24 8.59 -6.49 -4.18
C PRO A 24 9.78 -5.54 -4.00
N ASP A 25 10.81 -5.99 -3.27
CA ASP A 25 12.05 -5.22 -3.06
C ASP A 25 12.67 -4.73 -4.36
N SER A 26 12.68 -5.58 -5.40
CA SER A 26 13.23 -5.24 -6.72
C SER A 26 12.48 -4.09 -7.41
N LEU A 27 11.19 -3.91 -7.15
CA LEU A 27 10.43 -2.77 -7.66
C LEU A 27 10.80 -1.50 -6.91
N ILE A 28 10.99 -1.57 -5.59
CA ILE A 28 11.45 -0.43 -4.78
C ILE A 28 12.86 -0.02 -5.22
N GLU A 29 13.77 -0.97 -5.37
CA GLU A 29 15.13 -0.77 -5.89
C GLU A 29 15.12 -0.04 -7.23
N LYS A 30 14.36 -0.57 -8.21
CA LYS A 30 14.22 0.03 -9.52
C LYS A 30 13.62 1.43 -9.46
N THR A 31 12.60 1.64 -8.63
CA THR A 31 11.88 2.91 -8.54
C THR A 31 12.73 4.00 -7.89
N LEU A 32 13.56 3.63 -6.90
CA LEU A 32 14.38 4.57 -6.16
C LEU A 32 15.82 4.68 -6.68
N GLY A 33 16.22 3.83 -7.62
CA GLY A 33 17.59 3.78 -8.15
C GLY A 33 18.62 3.32 -7.12
N ILE A 34 18.25 2.34 -6.28
CA ILE A 34 19.11 1.79 -5.22
C ILE A 34 19.16 0.26 -5.30
N THR A 35 20.00 -0.36 -4.49
CA THR A 35 20.15 -1.82 -4.41
C THR A 35 20.25 -2.30 -2.97
N GLY A 36 19.89 -3.56 -2.73
CA GLY A 36 19.98 -4.18 -1.43
C GLY A 36 18.86 -3.76 -0.48
N VAL A 37 17.67 -3.48 -1.02
CA VAL A 37 16.49 -3.21 -0.20
C VAL A 37 16.07 -4.49 0.51
N LYS A 38 15.67 -4.36 1.77
CA LYS A 38 14.99 -5.40 2.53
C LYS A 38 13.73 -4.82 3.15
N HIS A 39 12.67 -5.59 3.18
CA HIS A 39 11.45 -5.19 3.86
C HIS A 39 11.10 -6.08 5.06
N GLU A 40 10.36 -5.48 5.98
CA GLU A 40 9.78 -6.14 7.14
C GLU A 40 8.31 -5.75 7.21
N LYS A 41 7.43 -6.74 7.39
CA LYS A 41 5.99 -6.53 7.52
C LYS A 41 5.54 -6.72 8.96
N VAL A 42 4.81 -5.75 9.48
CA VAL A 42 4.12 -5.83 10.76
C VAL A 42 2.63 -5.66 10.52
N THR A 43 1.81 -6.56 11.07
CA THR A 43 0.35 -6.47 10.98
C THR A 43 -0.23 -5.94 12.27
N HIS A 44 -1.13 -4.97 12.14
CA HIS A 44 -1.78 -4.28 13.24
C HIS A 44 -3.28 -4.51 13.16
N THR A 45 -3.89 -4.70 14.34
CA THR A 45 -5.34 -4.67 14.49
C THR A 45 -5.71 -3.56 15.46
N LYS A 46 -6.44 -2.55 14.98
CA LYS A 46 -6.88 -1.41 15.79
C LYS A 46 -8.33 -1.10 15.48
N TYR A 47 -9.14 -0.90 16.52
CA TYR A 47 -10.57 -0.59 16.40
C TYR A 47 -11.35 -1.55 15.48
N GLY A 48 -11.04 -2.86 15.55
CA GLY A 48 -11.71 -3.89 14.74
C GLY A 48 -11.27 -3.94 13.28
N MET A 49 -10.30 -3.13 12.86
CA MET A 49 -9.75 -3.16 11.50
C MET A 49 -8.30 -3.63 11.48
N THR A 50 -7.95 -4.41 10.47
CA THR A 50 -6.57 -4.87 10.23
C THR A 50 -5.92 -4.04 9.15
N TYR A 51 -4.65 -3.70 9.35
CA TYR A 51 -3.76 -3.11 8.35
C TYR A 51 -2.34 -3.63 8.56
N SER A 52 -1.49 -3.54 7.55
CA SER A 52 -0.09 -3.92 7.66
C SER A 52 0.82 -2.74 7.34
N ASP A 53 1.90 -2.58 8.08
CA ASP A 53 2.99 -1.66 7.75
C ASP A 53 4.16 -2.48 7.21
N VAL A 54 4.60 -2.17 5.99
CA VAL A 54 5.77 -2.76 5.33
C VAL A 54 6.87 -1.71 5.30
N SER A 55 7.90 -1.92 6.11
CA SER A 55 9.04 -1.01 6.23
C SER A 55 10.16 -1.44 5.31
N TYR A 56 10.50 -0.63 4.31
CA TYR A 56 11.63 -0.87 3.41
C TYR A 56 12.87 -0.18 3.96
N LYS A 57 13.97 -0.92 4.06
CA LYS A 57 15.23 -0.49 4.63
C LYS A 57 16.38 -0.78 3.66
N THR A 58 17.44 0.02 3.73
CA THR A 58 18.72 -0.29 3.09
C THR A 58 19.38 -1.50 3.76
N GLN A 59 20.46 -2.05 3.17
CA GLN A 59 21.26 -3.08 3.82
C GLN A 59 21.88 -2.63 5.16
N SER A 60 22.15 -1.31 5.31
CA SER A 60 22.66 -0.73 6.55
C SER A 60 21.57 -0.49 7.61
N GLY A 61 20.31 -0.80 7.30
CA GLY A 61 19.17 -0.67 8.22
C GLY A 61 18.52 0.72 8.24
N GLU A 62 18.92 1.63 7.36
CA GLU A 62 18.29 2.95 7.22
C GLU A 62 16.89 2.80 6.62
N LEU A 63 15.89 3.41 7.25
CA LEU A 63 14.52 3.39 6.77
C LEU A 63 14.41 4.23 5.49
N LEU A 64 13.86 3.65 4.44
CA LEU A 64 13.59 4.33 3.18
C LEU A 64 12.17 4.88 3.15
N LEU A 65 11.19 3.98 3.34
CA LEU A 65 9.78 4.31 3.36
C LEU A 65 8.99 3.20 4.07
N ILE A 66 7.79 3.58 4.52
CA ILE A 66 6.79 2.66 5.05
C ILE A 66 5.60 2.64 4.10
N LEU A 67 5.20 1.45 3.65
CA LEU A 67 3.93 1.20 2.98
C LEU A 67 2.90 0.68 3.99
N ARG A 68 1.87 1.46 4.23
CA ARG A 68 0.71 1.02 5.00
C ARG A 68 -0.33 0.45 4.05
N LEU A 69 -0.65 -0.83 4.22
CA LEU A 69 -1.57 -1.63 3.41
C LEU A 69 -2.86 -1.88 4.19
N GLY A 70 -4.00 -1.57 3.61
CA GLY A 70 -5.31 -1.71 4.26
C GLY A 70 -6.45 -1.92 3.28
N THR A 71 -7.67 -1.80 3.79
CA THR A 71 -8.91 -1.88 3.01
C THR A 71 -9.40 -0.49 2.60
N ALA A 72 -10.34 -0.42 1.66
CA ALA A 72 -10.99 0.84 1.30
C ALA A 72 -11.65 1.56 2.49
N GLU A 73 -12.09 0.84 3.54
CA GLU A 73 -12.60 1.43 4.78
C GLU A 73 -11.49 2.14 5.57
N GLN A 74 -10.30 1.51 5.70
CA GLN A 74 -9.14 2.11 6.37
C GLN A 74 -8.73 3.44 5.73
N TYR A 75 -8.86 3.58 4.41
CA TYR A 75 -8.59 4.85 3.72
C TYR A 75 -9.41 6.01 4.28
N ALA A 76 -10.70 5.79 4.60
CA ALA A 76 -11.54 6.84 5.16
C ALA A 76 -11.03 7.30 6.53
N PHE A 77 -10.59 6.37 7.38
CA PHE A 77 -9.98 6.68 8.67
C PHE A 77 -8.65 7.43 8.51
N TRP A 78 -7.80 7.02 7.57
CA TRP A 78 -6.53 7.71 7.32
C TRP A 78 -6.75 9.12 6.79
N LYS A 79 -7.70 9.30 5.87
CA LYS A 79 -8.07 10.62 5.34
C LYS A 79 -8.63 11.52 6.43
N GLN A 80 -9.51 11.00 7.30
CA GLN A 80 -10.05 11.74 8.43
C GLN A 80 -8.94 12.14 9.42
N ALA A 81 -8.03 11.21 9.75
CA ALA A 81 -6.92 11.46 10.67
C ALA A 81 -5.89 12.47 10.12
N ALA A 82 -5.71 12.53 8.80
CA ALA A 82 -4.86 13.52 8.15
C ALA A 82 -5.39 14.96 8.26
N GLY A 83 -6.69 15.12 8.52
CA GLY A 83 -7.34 16.41 8.70
C GLY A 83 -7.40 17.26 7.41
N PRO A 84 -7.59 18.58 7.52
CA PRO A 84 -7.81 19.46 6.36
C PRO A 84 -6.53 19.76 5.56
N ALA A 85 -5.34 19.39 6.07
CA ALA A 85 -4.04 19.71 5.46
C ALA A 85 -3.61 18.71 4.37
N VAL A 86 -4.58 18.19 3.61
CA VAL A 86 -4.35 17.23 2.52
C VAL A 86 -4.61 17.86 1.16
N ALA A 87 -3.79 17.51 0.17
CA ALA A 87 -4.02 17.87 -1.23
C ALA A 87 -4.52 16.65 -2.01
N PRO A 88 -5.54 16.76 -2.88
CA PRO A 88 -5.98 15.64 -3.71
C PRO A 88 -4.89 15.26 -4.72
N VAL A 89 -4.75 13.97 -5.00
CA VAL A 89 -3.84 13.41 -6.01
C VAL A 89 -4.63 12.55 -6.97
N SER A 90 -4.55 12.84 -8.27
CA SER A 90 -5.20 12.07 -9.33
C SER A 90 -4.26 11.03 -9.95
N GLY A 91 -4.84 10.02 -10.61
CA GLY A 91 -4.09 9.07 -11.43
C GLY A 91 -3.29 7.98 -10.68
N VAL A 92 -3.44 7.87 -9.36
CA VAL A 92 -2.80 6.85 -8.52
C VAL A 92 -3.76 5.71 -8.14
N GLY A 93 -5.06 5.98 -8.12
CA GLY A 93 -6.11 5.02 -7.81
C GLY A 93 -7.48 5.63 -8.12
N ALA A 94 -8.54 5.07 -7.52
CA ALA A 94 -9.88 5.65 -7.61
C ALA A 94 -9.97 7.00 -6.86
N GLU A 95 -9.21 7.13 -5.78
CA GLU A 95 -9.08 8.36 -5.01
C GLU A 95 -7.68 8.41 -4.38
N GLY A 96 -7.10 9.61 -4.24
CA GLY A 96 -5.84 9.79 -3.54
C GLY A 96 -5.70 11.17 -2.89
N PHE A 97 -4.90 11.22 -1.84
CA PHE A 97 -4.52 12.45 -1.16
C PHE A 97 -3.06 12.42 -0.72
N GLN A 98 -2.48 13.60 -0.54
CA GLN A 98 -1.13 13.77 -0.04
C GLN A 98 -1.12 14.66 1.20
N ILE A 99 -0.45 14.19 2.25
CA ILE A 99 -0.10 14.96 3.44
C ILE A 99 1.26 15.62 3.16
N LYS A 100 1.39 16.92 3.45
CA LYS A 100 2.67 17.64 3.21
C LYS A 100 3.70 17.39 4.31
N LYS A 101 3.28 17.26 5.58
CA LYS A 101 4.18 17.10 6.75
C LYS A 101 3.52 16.24 7.85
N PRO A 102 4.06 15.04 8.17
CA PRO A 102 5.07 14.31 7.39
C PRO A 102 4.56 14.03 5.98
N LYS A 103 5.48 13.99 5.00
CA LYS A 103 5.11 13.72 3.60
C LYS A 103 4.53 12.32 3.52
N SER A 104 3.33 12.15 3.00
CA SER A 104 2.72 10.82 2.77
C SER A 104 1.75 10.89 1.62
N LEU A 105 1.73 9.88 0.75
CA LEU A 105 0.77 9.77 -0.34
C LEU A 105 -0.10 8.55 -0.09
N CYS A 106 -1.40 8.78 0.07
CA CYS A 106 -2.40 7.75 0.29
C CYS A 106 -3.33 7.66 -0.92
N ALA A 107 -3.70 6.46 -1.32
CA ALA A 107 -4.71 6.23 -2.33
C ALA A 107 -5.49 4.94 -2.06
N LYS A 108 -6.64 4.80 -2.71
CA LYS A 108 -7.47 3.59 -2.63
C LYS A 108 -7.92 3.10 -4.01
N SER A 109 -8.19 1.80 -4.09
CA SER A 109 -8.98 1.17 -5.14
C SER A 109 -10.41 0.94 -4.64
N GLN A 110 -11.17 0.06 -5.30
CA GLN A 110 -12.49 -0.34 -4.81
C GLN A 110 -12.42 -1.21 -3.54
N SER A 111 -11.34 -1.96 -3.33
CA SER A 111 -11.21 -2.92 -2.21
C SER A 111 -10.01 -2.66 -1.31
N THR A 112 -8.97 -1.98 -1.81
CA THR A 112 -7.68 -1.81 -1.13
C THR A 112 -7.39 -0.34 -0.84
N ALA A 113 -6.51 -0.09 0.12
CA ALA A 113 -5.95 1.21 0.42
C ALA A 113 -4.46 1.11 0.72
N VAL A 114 -3.71 2.11 0.29
CA VAL A 114 -2.26 2.18 0.47
C VAL A 114 -1.87 3.60 0.88
N CYS A 115 -0.97 3.73 1.85
CA CYS A 115 -0.23 4.96 2.09
C CYS A 115 1.28 4.71 2.01
N ALA A 116 2.00 5.52 1.24
CA ALA A 116 3.45 5.53 1.21
C ALA A 116 4.00 6.76 1.95
N THR A 117 4.79 6.50 2.99
CA THR A 117 5.43 7.53 3.81
C THR A 117 6.94 7.36 3.74
N PRO A 118 7.68 8.22 3.01
CA PRO A 118 9.13 8.20 3.05
C PRO A 118 9.65 8.56 4.44
N ASP A 119 10.84 8.07 4.78
CA ASP A 119 11.51 8.54 5.98
C ASP A 119 11.83 10.04 5.88
N TYR A 120 11.61 10.76 6.98
CA TYR A 120 11.80 12.20 7.04
C TYR A 120 13.27 12.61 7.09
N PHE A 121 14.13 11.73 7.63
CA PHE A 121 15.55 12.01 7.83
C PHE A 121 16.43 11.51 6.68
N LEU A 122 15.89 10.67 5.80
CA LEU A 122 16.56 10.19 4.60
C LEU A 122 16.95 11.34 3.68
N LYS A 123 18.27 11.58 3.58
CA LYS A 123 18.84 12.58 2.67
C LYS A 123 19.14 12.01 1.28
N ASN A 124 19.44 10.72 1.20
CA ASN A 124 19.79 10.03 -0.03
C ASN A 124 19.35 8.55 0.04
N PRO A 125 18.55 8.03 -0.90
CA PRO A 125 17.99 8.71 -2.06
C PRO A 125 16.92 9.75 -1.71
N LYS A 126 16.82 10.81 -2.51
CA LYS A 126 15.69 11.76 -2.42
C LYS A 126 14.43 11.11 -2.99
N ILE A 127 13.44 10.81 -2.13
CA ILE A 127 12.17 10.23 -2.56
C ILE A 127 11.21 11.33 -3.04
N THR A 128 10.99 11.40 -4.36
CA THR A 128 10.13 12.40 -5.01
C THR A 128 8.65 12.00 -4.97
N ASP A 129 7.76 12.89 -5.43
CA ASP A 129 6.34 12.57 -5.54
C ASP A 129 6.09 11.48 -6.59
N GLU A 130 6.84 11.47 -7.67
CA GLU A 130 6.76 10.46 -8.74
C GLU A 130 7.13 9.06 -8.20
N HIS A 131 8.16 8.97 -7.35
CA HIS A 131 8.50 7.71 -6.68
C HIS A 131 7.34 7.21 -5.81
N LEU A 132 6.74 8.08 -4.99
CA LEU A 132 5.60 7.69 -4.15
C LEU A 132 4.40 7.28 -4.99
N GLN A 133 4.09 8.00 -6.07
CA GLN A 133 2.99 7.63 -6.97
C GLN A 133 3.23 6.27 -7.62
N ALA A 134 4.43 5.99 -8.10
CA ALA A 134 4.76 4.71 -8.72
C ALA A 134 4.62 3.54 -7.74
N ILE A 135 5.11 3.70 -6.51
CA ILE A 135 5.03 2.67 -5.48
C ILE A 135 3.58 2.45 -5.04
N VAL A 136 2.82 3.53 -4.81
CA VAL A 136 1.41 3.42 -4.40
C VAL A 136 0.56 2.79 -5.51
N LYS A 137 0.79 3.14 -6.78
CA LYS A 137 0.12 2.48 -7.92
C LYS A 137 0.42 0.99 -7.99
N ALA A 138 1.66 0.58 -7.69
CA ALA A 138 2.04 -0.82 -7.73
C ALA A 138 1.44 -1.66 -6.59
N ALA A 139 1.09 -1.01 -5.47
CA ALA A 139 0.53 -1.66 -4.30
C ALA A 139 -1.02 -1.74 -4.32
N LEU A 140 -1.68 -0.93 -5.15
CA LEU A 140 -3.14 -0.82 -5.24
C LEU A 140 -3.77 -1.88 -6.14
#